data_AF-A0A7C4EST0-F1
#
_entry.id   AF-A0A7C4EST0-F1
#
_cell.length_a   1.000
_cell.length_b   1.000
_cell.length_c   1.000
_cell.angle_alpha   90.00
_cell.angle_beta   90.00
_cell.angle_gamma   90.00
#
_symmetry.space_group_name_H-M   'P 1'
#
loop_
_entity.id
_entity.type
_entity.pdbx_description
1 polymer ?
#
loop_
_entity_poly.entity_id
_entity_poly.type
_entity_poly.pdbx_seq_one_letter_code
_entity_poly.pdbx_strand_id
1 'polypeptide(L)'
;MTVCSARTHVGTGLFTTDSGRCVLSPDHNLILFFSLPFLPRSKVYKKNYFVYGHLSLALGSTVYQLHDPARLRSSFLVSRMPVDVWLFDDGPWFEQDKTSPAYRHIHLYETAEVKRTAVFFAALKNFPLDRQKQYARYFELLERSFQQGRFMFRLVRNNCTHALNVIFYREQWMRRGMFDFIPSIVFKKIIAGWERRRLHYTTGCFYQINSWQFKVHPFCLGIFSLNPAQALIRRLGMADNVLCRTLTAAGGGGA
;
A
#
# COMPACT_ATOMS: atom_id res chain seq x y z
N MET A 1 23.37 -3.13 7.54
CA MET A 1 22.98 -4.47 7.03
C MET A 1 21.66 -4.83 7.68
N THR A 2 20.56 -4.75 6.92
CA THR A 2 19.22 -5.06 7.42
C THR A 2 19.09 -6.58 7.52
N VAL A 3 19.48 -7.14 8.66
CA VAL A 3 19.28 -8.56 8.98
C VAL A 3 17.79 -8.81 8.98
N CYS A 4 17.35 -9.78 8.17
CA CYS A 4 15.96 -10.22 8.02
C CYS A 4 15.17 -10.19 9.34
N SER A 5 14.39 -9.12 9.57
CA SER A 5 13.16 -9.23 10.36
C SER A 5 12.08 -10.02 9.59
N ALA A 6 12.39 -10.46 8.37
CA ALA A 6 11.51 -11.17 7.45
C ALA A 6 11.49 -12.70 7.62
N ARG A 7 12.21 -13.29 8.58
CA ARG A 7 12.01 -14.71 8.94
C ARG A 7 10.55 -15.03 9.30
N THR A 8 9.76 -14.03 9.68
CA THR A 8 8.32 -14.15 9.97
C THR A 8 7.39 -13.95 8.77
N HIS A 9 7.88 -13.56 7.60
CA HIS A 9 7.04 -13.21 6.43
C HIS A 9 7.09 -14.23 5.29
N VAL A 10 8.01 -15.21 5.35
CA VAL A 10 8.13 -16.31 4.38
C VAL A 10 6.87 -17.19 4.33
N GLY A 11 6.08 -17.23 5.41
CA GLY A 11 4.86 -18.05 5.50
C GLY A 11 3.71 -17.62 4.57
N THR A 12 3.73 -16.39 4.02
CA THR A 12 2.69 -15.95 3.07
C THR A 12 2.99 -16.33 1.63
N GLY A 13 4.20 -16.81 1.32
CA GLY A 13 4.65 -17.05 -0.05
C GLY A 13 4.82 -15.80 -0.92
N LEU A 14 4.58 -14.59 -0.39
CA LEU A 14 4.74 -13.33 -1.14
C LEU A 14 6.20 -12.89 -1.25
N PHE A 15 7.01 -13.25 -0.24
CA PHE A 15 8.42 -12.95 -0.20
C PHE A 15 9.23 -14.24 -0.06
N THR A 16 10.32 -14.30 -0.80
CA THR A 16 11.34 -15.34 -0.75
C THR A 16 12.61 -14.78 -0.12
N THR A 17 13.49 -15.67 0.34
CA THR A 17 14.82 -15.25 0.80
C THR A 17 15.81 -15.53 -0.32
N ASP A 18 16.44 -14.50 -0.85
CA ASP A 18 17.54 -14.61 -1.80
C ASP A 18 18.77 -13.91 -1.22
N SER A 19 19.87 -14.63 -1.07
CA SER A 19 21.16 -14.08 -0.61
C SER A 19 21.07 -13.30 0.72
N GLY A 20 20.17 -13.75 1.62
CA GLY A 20 19.90 -13.12 2.91
C GLY A 20 18.98 -11.90 2.86
N ARG A 21 18.48 -11.51 1.69
CA ARG A 21 17.52 -10.42 1.47
C ARG A 21 16.11 -10.97 1.26
N CYS A 22 15.12 -10.20 1.70
CA CYS A 22 13.71 -10.48 1.46
C CYS A 22 13.35 -9.95 0.06
N VAL A 23 13.09 -10.85 -0.90
CA VAL A 23 12.76 -10.47 -2.28
C VAL A 23 11.35 -10.90 -2.60
N LEU A 24 10.60 -10.05 -3.29
CA LEU A 24 9.26 -10.39 -3.75
C LEU A 24 9.30 -11.67 -4.60
N SER A 25 8.38 -12.59 -4.33
CA SER A 25 8.30 -13.83 -5.11
C SER A 25 8.05 -13.51 -6.60
N PRO A 26 8.83 -14.11 -7.52
CA PRO A 26 8.77 -13.74 -8.94
C PRO A 26 7.44 -14.09 -9.60
N ASP A 27 6.67 -15.02 -9.03
CA ASP A 27 5.33 -15.39 -9.49
C ASP A 27 4.27 -14.35 -9.12
N HIS A 28 4.52 -13.46 -8.14
CA HIS A 28 3.59 -12.39 -7.75
C HIS A 28 4.06 -11.03 -8.28
N ASN A 29 3.76 -10.74 -9.54
CA ASN A 29 4.18 -9.51 -10.22
C ASN A 29 3.08 -8.44 -10.36
N LEU A 30 1.91 -8.65 -9.75
CA LEU A 30 0.91 -7.60 -9.53
C LEU A 30 0.34 -7.72 -8.12
N ILE A 31 0.53 -6.70 -7.30
CA ILE A 31 0.07 -6.72 -5.89
C ILE A 31 -0.70 -5.45 -5.59
N LEU A 32 -1.96 -5.61 -5.23
CA LEU A 32 -2.75 -4.53 -4.69
C LEU A 32 -2.52 -4.46 -3.17
N PHE A 33 -2.12 -3.31 -2.69
CA PHE A 33 -2.02 -3.01 -1.27
C PHE A 33 -3.15 -2.08 -0.84
N PHE A 34 -3.65 -2.29 0.37
CA PHE A 34 -4.58 -1.40 1.05
C PHE A 34 -4.07 -1.09 2.47
N SER A 35 -3.69 0.16 2.69
CA SER A 35 -3.25 0.66 3.99
C SER A 35 -4.44 1.26 4.74
N LEU A 36 -4.64 0.84 6.00
CA LEU A 36 -5.67 1.43 6.85
C LEU A 36 -5.39 2.91 7.11
N PRO A 37 -6.43 3.74 7.28
CA PRO A 37 -6.26 5.12 7.66
C PRO A 37 -5.60 5.22 9.04
N PHE A 38 -4.60 6.08 9.16
CA PHE A 38 -3.87 6.31 10.40
C PHE A 38 -3.65 7.80 10.64
N LEU A 39 -3.31 8.15 11.87
CA LEU A 39 -2.90 9.50 12.26
C LEU A 39 -1.72 9.44 13.24
N PRO A 40 -0.80 10.42 13.18
CA PRO A 40 0.27 10.55 14.17
C PRO A 40 -0.33 11.00 15.50
N ARG A 41 0.16 10.42 16.61
CA ARG A 41 -0.15 10.89 17.96
C ARG A 41 0.66 12.12 18.35
N SER A 42 1.80 12.33 17.68
CA SER A 42 2.68 13.46 17.93
C SER A 42 2.05 14.79 17.48
N LYS A 43 2.15 15.79 18.35
CA LYS A 43 1.76 17.18 18.07
C LYS A 43 2.65 17.86 17.01
N VAL A 44 3.79 17.28 16.65
CA VAL A 44 4.68 17.80 15.60
C VAL A 44 4.04 17.66 14.21
N TYR A 45 3.28 16.58 14.00
CA TYR A 45 2.73 16.22 12.70
C TYR A 45 1.21 16.44 12.59
N LYS A 46 0.73 17.58 13.12
CA LYS A 46 -0.68 17.87 13.44
C LYS A 46 -1.72 17.80 12.31
N LYS A 47 -1.32 17.73 11.04
CA LYS A 47 -2.27 17.77 9.91
C LYS A 47 -1.73 16.94 8.76
N ASN A 48 -2.19 15.69 8.61
CA ASN A 48 -2.23 14.94 7.35
C ASN A 48 -3.11 13.67 7.52
N TYR A 49 -4.39 13.79 7.18
CA TYR A 49 -5.42 12.76 7.33
C TYR A 49 -5.64 11.97 6.03
N PHE A 50 -5.46 10.66 6.05
CA PHE A 50 -6.03 9.78 5.03
C PHE A 50 -7.36 9.27 5.57
N VAL A 51 -8.47 9.87 5.14
CA VAL A 51 -9.79 9.66 5.79
C VAL A 51 -10.32 8.23 5.57
N TYR A 52 -9.89 7.54 4.52
CA TYR A 52 -10.39 6.20 4.15
C TYR A 52 -9.28 5.17 3.85
N GLY A 53 -8.06 5.46 4.28
CA GLY A 53 -6.87 4.69 3.93
C GLY A 53 -6.40 5.00 2.52
N HIS A 54 -5.60 4.11 1.95
CA HIS A 54 -4.97 4.33 0.65
C HIS A 54 -4.74 3.01 -0.09
N LEU A 55 -4.87 3.03 -1.43
CA LEU A 55 -4.51 1.91 -2.29
C LEU A 55 -3.21 2.20 -3.03
N SER A 56 -2.27 1.26 -2.95
CA SER A 56 -1.04 1.24 -3.73
C SER A 56 -1.02 0.02 -4.63
N LEU A 57 -0.38 0.10 -5.79
CA LEU A 57 -0.26 -1.02 -6.71
C LEU A 57 1.22 -1.30 -6.97
N ALA A 58 1.69 -2.49 -6.62
CA ALA A 58 2.97 -2.97 -7.09
C ALA A 58 2.83 -3.67 -8.44
N LEU A 59 3.78 -3.36 -9.31
CA LEU A 59 3.95 -3.94 -10.63
C LEU A 59 5.39 -4.46 -10.69
N GLY A 60 5.56 -5.76 -10.46
CA GLY A 60 6.88 -6.37 -10.21
C GLY A 60 7.44 -5.87 -8.89
N SER A 61 8.71 -5.46 -8.87
CA SER A 61 9.37 -4.98 -7.65
C SER A 61 9.05 -3.54 -7.26
N THR A 62 8.23 -2.82 -8.03
CA THR A 62 8.00 -1.37 -7.86
C THR A 62 6.56 -1.08 -7.42
N VAL A 63 6.39 -0.35 -6.32
CA VAL A 63 5.11 0.20 -5.84
C VAL A 63 4.85 1.54 -6.49
N TYR A 64 3.62 1.72 -6.95
CA TYR A 64 3.07 2.99 -7.42
C TYR A 64 1.96 3.43 -6.47
N GLN A 65 2.07 4.65 -5.96
CA GLN A 65 1.15 5.21 -4.99
C GLN A 65 0.89 6.69 -5.33
N LEU A 66 -0.37 7.08 -5.41
CA LEU A 66 -0.74 8.47 -5.64
C LEU A 66 -0.93 9.20 -4.32
N HIS A 67 -0.31 10.37 -4.19
CA HIS A 67 -0.53 11.26 -3.06
C HIS A 67 -1.15 12.58 -3.50
N ASP A 68 -1.67 13.33 -2.53
CA ASP A 68 -2.09 14.72 -2.70
C ASP A 68 -0.86 15.64 -2.58
N PRO A 69 -0.34 16.20 -3.69
CA PRO A 69 0.90 16.95 -3.65
C PRO A 69 0.78 18.28 -2.89
N ALA A 70 -0.39 18.93 -2.98
CA ALA A 70 -0.64 20.19 -2.28
C ALA A 70 -0.62 19.99 -0.76
N ARG A 71 -1.18 18.86 -0.30
CA ARG A 71 -1.22 18.51 1.10
C ARG A 71 0.13 18.06 1.65
N LEU A 72 0.86 17.25 0.88
CA LEU A 72 2.15 16.70 1.31
C LEU A 72 3.34 17.58 0.96
N ARG A 73 3.09 18.71 0.26
CA ARG A 73 4.11 19.65 -0.24
C ARG A 73 5.14 18.94 -1.13
N SER A 74 4.68 18.02 -1.97
CA SER A 74 5.55 17.31 -2.93
C SER A 74 5.47 17.94 -4.32
N SER A 75 6.56 17.79 -5.07
CA SER A 75 6.68 18.22 -6.47
C SER A 75 6.20 17.15 -7.47
N PHE A 76 5.72 16.00 -7.00
CA PHE A 76 5.24 14.88 -7.82
C PHE A 76 3.90 14.35 -7.32
N LEU A 77 3.14 13.74 -8.23
CA LEU A 77 1.84 13.11 -7.96
C LEU A 77 2.00 11.62 -7.62
N VAL A 78 2.85 10.93 -8.39
CA VAL A 78 3.04 9.49 -8.29
C VAL A 78 4.34 9.17 -7.56
N SER A 79 4.17 8.61 -6.37
CA SER A 79 5.21 7.96 -5.59
C SER A 79 5.59 6.64 -6.28
N ARG A 80 6.88 6.41 -6.48
CA ARG A 80 7.44 5.22 -7.11
C ARG A 80 8.69 4.77 -6.37
N MET A 81 8.70 3.52 -5.89
CA MET A 81 9.83 2.96 -5.15
C MET A 81 9.80 1.42 -5.14
N PRO A 82 10.89 0.74 -4.71
CA PRO A 82 10.87 -0.68 -4.41
C PRO A 82 9.86 -1.07 -3.32
N VAL A 83 9.25 -2.26 -3.43
CA VAL A 83 8.24 -2.77 -2.49
C VAL A 83 8.79 -2.91 -1.07
N ASP A 84 10.01 -3.41 -0.92
CA ASP A 84 10.70 -3.60 0.35
C ASP A 84 10.96 -2.27 1.05
N VAL A 85 11.50 -1.29 0.32
CA VAL A 85 11.75 0.06 0.84
C VAL A 85 10.44 0.70 1.31
N TRP A 86 9.38 0.63 0.50
CA TRP A 86 8.07 1.19 0.85
C TRP A 86 7.49 0.58 2.13
N LEU A 87 7.58 -0.74 2.27
CA LEU A 87 6.98 -1.45 3.39
C LEU A 87 7.77 -1.29 4.68
N PHE A 88 9.11 -1.38 4.63
CA PHE A 88 9.93 -1.69 5.81
C PHE A 88 10.97 -0.63 6.19
N ASP A 89 11.38 0.23 5.25
CA ASP A 89 12.47 1.17 5.49
C ASP A 89 11.95 2.55 5.92
N ASP A 90 12.60 3.11 6.94
CA ASP A 90 12.40 4.50 7.34
C ASP A 90 13.29 5.39 6.46
N GLY A 91 12.91 6.66 6.30
CA GLY A 91 13.65 7.59 5.44
C GLY A 91 13.21 9.03 5.63
N PRO A 92 13.87 10.00 4.99
CA PRO A 92 13.52 11.41 5.13
C PRO A 92 12.14 11.70 4.54
N TRP A 93 11.43 12.72 5.06
CA TRP A 93 10.04 13.01 4.68
C TRP A 93 9.83 13.06 3.16
N PHE A 94 10.82 13.62 2.48
CA PHE A 94 10.88 13.74 1.04
C PHE A 94 12.18 13.10 0.55
N GLU A 95 12.06 12.12 -0.33
CA GLU A 95 13.21 11.53 -1.00
C GLU A 95 12.95 11.47 -2.50
N GLN A 96 13.62 12.35 -3.23
CA GLN A 96 13.72 12.28 -4.67
C GLN A 96 15.17 12.01 -5.01
N ASP A 97 15.46 10.80 -5.44
CA ASP A 97 16.77 10.48 -5.96
C ASP A 97 16.93 11.18 -7.31
N LYS A 98 17.73 12.24 -7.35
CA LYS A 98 18.00 12.99 -8.58
C LYS A 98 18.70 12.15 -9.64
N THR A 99 19.39 11.09 -9.22
CA THR A 99 20.09 10.16 -10.13
C THR A 99 19.17 9.07 -10.68
N SER A 100 18.02 8.85 -10.04
CA SER A 100 17.02 7.88 -10.46
C SER A 100 15.66 8.54 -10.70
N PRO A 101 15.28 8.82 -11.96
CA PRO A 101 13.91 9.27 -12.27
C PRO A 101 12.84 8.24 -11.88
N ALA A 102 13.26 7.00 -11.58
CA ALA A 102 12.43 5.90 -11.13
C ALA A 102 12.17 5.91 -9.61
N TYR A 103 12.89 6.68 -8.80
CA TYR A 103 12.69 6.74 -7.35
C TYR A 103 12.22 8.13 -6.91
N ARG A 104 10.96 8.19 -6.48
CA ARG A 104 10.31 9.40 -5.98
C ARG A 104 9.39 8.97 -4.84
N HIS A 105 9.71 9.33 -3.61
CA HIS A 105 8.94 8.86 -2.46
C HIS A 105 8.71 9.93 -1.39
N ILE A 106 7.60 9.75 -0.67
CA ILE A 106 7.24 10.50 0.52
C ILE A 106 7.18 9.49 1.66
N HIS A 107 8.23 9.47 2.48
CA HIS A 107 8.22 8.75 3.74
C HIS A 107 7.36 9.56 4.72
N LEU A 108 6.04 9.35 4.71
CA LEU A 108 5.12 10.04 5.61
C LEU A 108 5.59 9.89 7.07
N TYR A 109 5.87 11.01 7.74
CA TYR A 109 6.38 10.98 9.12
C TYR A 109 7.72 10.24 9.25
N GLU A 110 8.50 10.19 8.18
CA GLU A 110 9.86 9.64 8.14
C GLU A 110 9.95 8.16 8.52
N THR A 111 8.85 7.44 8.32
CA THR A 111 8.67 6.07 8.84
C THR A 111 8.27 5.12 7.69
N ALA A 112 8.45 3.82 7.82
CA ALA A 112 7.94 2.83 6.86
C ALA A 112 6.42 2.62 6.94
N GLU A 113 5.75 2.15 5.87
CA GLU A 113 4.29 2.00 5.86
C GLU A 113 3.78 1.03 6.95
N VAL A 114 4.41 -0.13 7.13
CA VAL A 114 3.94 -1.16 8.08
C VAL A 114 4.12 -0.75 9.55
N LYS A 115 5.01 0.20 9.83
CA LYS A 115 5.24 0.76 11.17
C LYS A 115 4.19 1.81 11.55
N ARG A 116 3.55 2.41 10.54
CA ARG A 116 2.50 3.43 10.70
C ARG A 116 1.10 2.84 10.77
N THR A 117 0.83 1.78 10.01
CA THR A 117 -0.52 1.24 9.82
C THR A 117 -0.51 -0.24 9.46
N ALA A 118 -1.69 -0.85 9.44
CA ALA A 118 -1.85 -2.19 8.87
C ALA A 118 -2.00 -2.09 7.36
N VAL A 119 -1.25 -2.92 6.64
CA VAL A 119 -1.19 -2.97 5.18
C VAL A 119 -1.70 -4.33 4.73
N PHE A 120 -2.90 -4.35 4.18
CA PHE A 120 -3.50 -5.51 3.55
C PHE A 120 -2.96 -5.66 2.13
N PHE A 121 -2.81 -6.89 1.66
CA PHE A 121 -2.40 -7.14 0.29
C PHE A 121 -3.21 -8.24 -0.39
N ALA A 122 -3.34 -8.12 -1.70
CA ALA A 122 -3.85 -9.14 -2.60
C ALA A 122 -2.89 -9.21 -3.79
N ALA A 123 -2.19 -10.34 -3.92
CA ALA A 123 -1.11 -10.57 -4.87
C ALA A 123 -1.57 -11.58 -5.93
N LEU A 124 -1.67 -11.13 -7.18
CA LEU A 124 -2.06 -11.96 -8.31
C LEU A 124 -0.84 -12.70 -8.86
N LYS A 125 -1.00 -14.01 -9.11
CA LYS A 125 0.07 -14.84 -9.68
C LYS A 125 0.12 -14.71 -11.20
N ASN A 126 1.33 -14.73 -11.77
CA ASN A 126 1.61 -14.81 -13.20
C ASN A 126 0.89 -13.75 -14.04
N PHE A 127 0.84 -12.50 -13.57
CA PHE A 127 0.23 -11.42 -14.32
C PHE A 127 1.04 -11.14 -15.61
N PRO A 128 0.41 -10.93 -16.79
CA PRO A 128 1.17 -10.77 -18.03
C PRO A 128 2.13 -9.57 -18.00
N LEU A 129 3.40 -9.80 -18.34
CA LEU A 129 4.46 -8.79 -18.29
C LEU A 129 4.16 -7.56 -19.17
N ASP A 130 3.55 -7.76 -20.34
CA ASP A 130 3.19 -6.64 -21.22
C ASP A 130 2.11 -5.75 -20.61
N ARG A 131 1.16 -6.35 -19.87
CA ARG A 131 0.14 -5.61 -19.12
C ARG A 131 0.75 -4.85 -17.95
N GLN A 132 1.70 -5.47 -17.25
CA GLN A 132 2.47 -4.82 -16.19
C GLN A 132 3.21 -3.57 -16.72
N LYS A 133 3.95 -3.71 -17.84
CA LYS A 133 4.64 -2.59 -18.51
C LYS A 133 3.65 -1.50 -18.95
N GLN A 134 2.49 -1.88 -19.46
CA GLN A 134 1.45 -0.95 -19.86
C GLN A 134 0.95 -0.10 -18.69
N TYR A 135 0.73 -0.68 -17.51
CA TYR A 135 0.26 0.09 -16.35
C TYR A 135 1.36 0.92 -15.69
N ALA A 136 2.61 0.43 -15.71
CA ALA A 136 3.74 1.26 -15.32
C ALA A 136 3.80 2.55 -16.17
N ARG A 137 3.62 2.42 -17.50
CA ARG A 137 3.52 3.58 -18.41
C ARG A 137 2.32 4.48 -18.11
N TYR A 138 1.18 3.91 -17.71
CA TYR A 138 0.02 4.70 -17.31
C TYR A 138 0.31 5.62 -16.11
N PHE A 139 1.04 5.14 -15.10
CA PHE A 139 1.47 5.98 -13.99
C PHE A 139 2.41 7.11 -14.43
N GLU A 140 3.35 6.83 -15.32
CA GLU A 140 4.22 7.88 -15.89
C GLU A 140 3.43 8.92 -16.70
N LEU A 141 2.34 8.52 -17.37
CA LEU A 141 1.44 9.45 -18.06
C LEU A 141 0.63 10.32 -17.09
N LEU A 142 0.19 9.77 -15.95
CA LEU A 142 -0.48 10.54 -14.90
C LEU A 142 0.46 11.60 -14.33
N GLU A 143 1.70 11.22 -14.04
CA GLU A 143 2.73 12.11 -13.54
C GLU A 143 3.07 13.22 -14.55
N ARG A 144 3.28 12.89 -15.83
CA ARG A 144 3.48 13.90 -16.89
C ARG A 144 2.30 14.86 -17.00
N SER A 145 1.07 14.35 -16.93
CA SER A 145 -0.14 15.18 -16.94
C SER A 145 -0.17 16.14 -15.75
N PHE A 146 0.27 15.70 -14.57
CA PHE A 146 0.39 16.56 -13.39
C PHE A 146 1.45 17.65 -13.58
N GLN A 147 2.65 17.31 -14.05
CA GLN A 147 3.72 18.28 -14.32
C GLN A 147 3.31 19.34 -15.36
N GLN A 148 2.41 18.98 -16.29
CA GLN A 148 1.85 19.89 -17.30
C GLN A 148 0.64 20.70 -16.79
N GLY A 149 0.25 20.56 -15.52
CA GLY A 149 -0.95 21.21 -14.96
C GLY A 149 -2.28 20.64 -15.45
N ARG A 150 -2.27 19.52 -16.19
CA ARG A 150 -3.46 18.87 -16.76
C ARG A 150 -4.15 17.90 -15.81
N PHE A 151 -3.49 17.54 -14.70
CA PHE A 151 -4.04 16.68 -13.66
C PHE A 151 -4.02 17.39 -12.31
N MET A 152 -5.19 17.44 -11.66
CA MET A 152 -5.33 17.91 -10.28
C MET A 152 -5.88 16.79 -9.41
N PHE A 153 -5.18 16.49 -8.32
CA PHE A 153 -5.67 15.57 -7.29
C PHE A 153 -6.92 16.17 -6.62
N ARG A 154 -7.98 15.38 -6.45
CA ARG A 154 -9.16 15.78 -5.65
C ARG A 154 -9.58 14.60 -4.79
N LEU A 155 -10.22 14.87 -3.66
CA LEU A 155 -10.59 13.82 -2.70
C LEU A 155 -11.58 12.80 -3.28
N VAL A 156 -12.53 13.23 -4.11
CA VAL A 156 -13.61 12.39 -4.65
C VAL A 156 -13.31 11.91 -6.08
N ARG A 157 -12.45 12.62 -6.81
CA ARG A 157 -12.11 12.34 -8.22
C ARG A 157 -10.61 12.53 -8.41
N ASN A 158 -9.97 11.78 -9.31
CA ASN A 158 -8.52 11.90 -9.55
C ASN A 158 -7.67 11.62 -8.28
N ASN A 159 -8.14 10.71 -7.42
CA ASN A 159 -7.39 10.20 -6.28
C ASN A 159 -6.76 8.83 -6.61
N CYS A 160 -6.08 8.24 -5.62
CA CYS A 160 -5.50 6.90 -5.72
C CYS A 160 -6.48 5.81 -6.17
N THR A 161 -7.66 5.72 -5.53
CA THR A 161 -8.69 4.74 -5.88
C THR A 161 -9.15 4.91 -7.33
N HIS A 162 -9.40 6.15 -7.77
CA HIS A 162 -9.82 6.44 -9.13
C HIS A 162 -8.76 6.06 -10.16
N ALA A 163 -7.48 6.38 -9.89
CA ALA A 163 -6.38 6.03 -10.77
C ALA A 163 -6.25 4.51 -10.96
N LEU A 164 -6.39 3.74 -9.88
CA LEU A 164 -6.33 2.27 -9.95
C LEU A 164 -7.59 1.65 -10.56
N ASN A 165 -8.76 2.23 -10.33
CA ASN A 165 -10.01 1.74 -10.92
C ASN A 165 -9.97 1.72 -12.45
N VAL A 166 -9.23 2.62 -13.10
CA VAL A 166 -9.02 2.58 -14.56
C VAL A 166 -8.43 1.24 -14.99
N ILE A 167 -7.44 0.73 -14.24
CA ILE A 167 -6.82 -0.58 -14.47
C ILE A 167 -7.85 -1.69 -14.22
N PHE A 168 -8.54 -1.63 -13.08
CA PHE A 168 -9.45 -2.69 -12.66
C PHE A 168 -10.70 -2.83 -13.53
N TYR A 169 -11.22 -1.73 -14.07
CA TYR A 169 -12.31 -1.77 -15.04
C TYR A 169 -11.84 -2.30 -16.39
N ARG A 170 -10.62 -1.94 -16.81
CA ARG A 170 -10.04 -2.42 -18.07
C ARG A 170 -9.83 -3.93 -18.05
N GLU A 171 -9.32 -4.47 -16.94
CA GLU A 171 -9.17 -5.91 -16.74
C GLU A 171 -10.50 -6.60 -16.35
N GLN A 172 -11.58 -5.82 -16.31
CA GLN A 172 -12.93 -6.25 -15.97
C GLN A 172 -13.07 -6.87 -14.57
N TRP A 173 -12.05 -6.82 -13.71
CA TRP A 173 -12.06 -7.41 -12.37
C TRP A 173 -13.24 -6.91 -11.54
N MET A 174 -13.63 -5.65 -11.72
CA MET A 174 -14.84 -5.10 -11.13
C MET A 174 -15.66 -4.28 -12.13
N ARG A 175 -16.95 -4.08 -11.83
CA ARG A 175 -17.83 -3.13 -12.52
C ARG A 175 -17.86 -1.81 -11.75
N ARG A 176 -18.07 -0.72 -12.49
CA ARG A 176 -18.26 0.63 -11.93
C ARG A 176 -19.42 0.64 -10.95
N GLY A 177 -19.23 1.30 -9.82
CA GLY A 177 -20.22 1.48 -8.76
C GLY A 177 -20.02 2.80 -8.03
N MET A 178 -21.06 3.20 -7.29
CA MET A 178 -21.15 4.51 -6.63
C MET A 178 -20.08 4.72 -5.54
N PHE A 179 -19.63 3.64 -4.90
CA PHE A 179 -18.70 3.68 -3.76
C PHE A 179 -17.25 3.36 -4.15
N ASP A 180 -16.93 3.36 -5.45
CA ASP A 180 -15.60 2.99 -5.94
C ASP A 180 -14.54 4.07 -5.65
N PHE A 181 -14.86 5.13 -4.91
CA PHE A 181 -13.87 6.06 -4.35
C PHE A 181 -13.32 5.57 -3.00
N ILE A 182 -13.96 4.61 -2.33
CA ILE A 182 -13.57 4.08 -1.01
C ILE A 182 -12.57 2.92 -1.20
N PRO A 183 -11.31 3.06 -0.74
CA PRO A 183 -10.25 2.05 -0.88
C PRO A 183 -10.65 0.63 -0.45
N SER A 184 -11.22 0.47 0.75
CA SER A 184 -11.57 -0.84 1.31
C SER A 184 -12.65 -1.57 0.51
N ILE A 185 -13.60 -0.82 -0.07
CA ILE A 185 -14.65 -1.38 -0.92
C ILE A 185 -14.03 -1.87 -2.23
N VAL A 186 -13.16 -1.07 -2.85
CA VAL A 186 -12.46 -1.44 -4.08
C VAL A 186 -11.60 -2.68 -3.84
N PHE A 187 -10.79 -2.70 -2.79
CA PHE A 187 -9.96 -3.86 -2.43
C PHE A 187 -10.79 -5.15 -2.33
N LYS A 188 -11.92 -5.12 -1.62
CA LYS A 188 -12.83 -6.27 -1.52
C LYS A 188 -13.43 -6.67 -2.88
N LYS A 189 -13.84 -5.70 -3.70
CA LYS A 189 -14.42 -5.96 -5.04
C LYS A 189 -13.39 -6.59 -5.98
N ILE A 190 -12.10 -6.26 -5.85
CA ILE A 190 -11.03 -6.88 -6.63
C ILE A 190 -10.82 -8.34 -6.25
N ILE A 191 -10.71 -8.65 -4.96
CA ILE A 191 -10.59 -10.04 -4.49
C ILE A 191 -11.76 -10.89 -5.00
N ALA A 192 -13.00 -10.43 -4.80
CA ALA A 192 -14.20 -11.11 -5.32
C ALA A 192 -14.22 -11.16 -6.86
N GLY A 193 -13.58 -10.21 -7.53
CA GLY A 193 -13.40 -10.15 -8.98
C GLY A 193 -12.44 -11.20 -9.53
N TRP A 194 -11.34 -11.44 -8.81
CA TRP A 194 -10.36 -12.47 -9.10
C TRP A 194 -10.91 -13.86 -8.79
N GLU A 195 -11.61 -14.02 -7.66
CA GLU A 195 -12.26 -15.27 -7.26
C GLU A 195 -13.30 -15.74 -8.29
N ARG A 196 -14.23 -14.85 -8.70
CA ARG A 196 -15.22 -15.17 -9.75
C ARG A 196 -14.62 -15.59 -11.08
N ARG A 197 -13.38 -15.17 -11.34
CA ARG A 197 -12.62 -15.51 -12.55
C ARG A 197 -11.67 -16.69 -12.37
N ARG A 198 -11.64 -17.28 -11.18
CA ARG A 198 -10.74 -18.39 -10.81
C ARG A 198 -9.27 -18.05 -11.07
N LEU A 199 -8.89 -16.79 -10.84
CA LEU A 199 -7.49 -16.39 -10.90
C LEU A 199 -6.76 -16.89 -9.65
N HIS A 200 -5.48 -17.25 -9.81
CA HIS A 200 -4.65 -17.62 -8.69
C HIS A 200 -4.09 -16.37 -8.01
N TYR A 201 -4.43 -16.17 -6.74
CA TYR A 201 -3.94 -15.04 -5.97
C TYR A 201 -3.71 -15.44 -4.51
N THR A 202 -2.92 -14.63 -3.81
CA THR A 202 -2.63 -14.76 -2.38
C THR A 202 -3.05 -13.49 -1.68
N THR A 203 -3.62 -13.58 -0.49
CA THR A 203 -3.95 -12.41 0.33
C THR A 203 -3.27 -12.49 1.69
N GLY A 204 -3.04 -11.35 2.31
CA GLY A 204 -2.50 -11.29 3.66
C GLY A 204 -2.45 -9.88 4.22
N CYS A 205 -1.81 -9.73 5.37
CA CYS A 205 -1.70 -8.45 6.07
C CYS A 205 -0.33 -8.31 6.72
N PHE A 206 0.27 -7.12 6.61
CA PHE A 206 1.46 -6.70 7.33
C PHE A 206 1.07 -5.67 8.37
N TYR A 207 1.56 -5.80 9.59
CA TYR A 207 1.45 -4.74 10.59
C TYR A 207 2.59 -4.83 11.60
N GLN A 208 3.21 -3.69 11.88
CA GLN A 208 4.20 -3.48 12.94
C GLN A 208 3.91 -2.15 13.65
N ILE A 209 2.62 -1.84 13.81
CA ILE A 209 2.16 -0.51 14.22
C ILE A 209 2.76 -0.14 15.57
N ASN A 210 3.57 0.92 15.59
CA ASN A 210 4.05 1.50 16.84
C ASN A 210 2.91 2.34 17.46
N SER A 211 2.11 1.70 18.30
CA SER A 211 0.91 2.30 18.89
C SER A 211 1.20 3.56 19.72
N TRP A 212 2.44 3.79 20.15
CA TRP A 212 2.86 5.02 20.83
C TRP A 212 2.99 6.21 19.88
N GLN A 213 3.37 5.96 18.63
CA GLN A 213 3.61 7.00 17.62
C GLN A 213 2.39 7.21 16.72
N PHE A 214 1.68 6.14 16.37
CA PHE A 214 0.55 6.16 15.44
C PHE A 214 -0.70 5.55 16.04
N LYS A 215 -1.87 6.05 15.61
CA LYS A 215 -3.17 5.48 15.95
C LYS A 215 -3.98 5.28 14.68
N VAL A 216 -4.68 4.15 14.58
CA VAL A 216 -5.66 3.93 13.50
C VAL A 216 -6.75 4.98 13.62
N HIS A 217 -7.14 5.55 12.48
CA HIS A 217 -8.10 6.65 12.45
C HIS A 217 -9.51 6.18 12.87
N PRO A 218 -10.24 6.91 13.74
CA PRO A 218 -11.59 6.53 14.17
C PRO A 218 -12.65 6.56 13.04
N PHE A 219 -12.46 7.36 11.98
CA PHE A 219 -13.26 7.32 10.74
C PHE A 219 -13.27 5.98 9.97
N CYS A 220 -12.70 4.90 10.52
CA CYS A 220 -13.12 3.53 10.18
C CYS A 220 -14.62 3.24 10.45
N LEU A 221 -15.46 4.24 10.75
CA LEU A 221 -16.93 4.19 10.79
C LEU A 221 -17.47 3.41 9.56
N GLY A 222 -18.07 2.26 9.84
CA GLY A 222 -18.41 1.21 8.87
C GLY A 222 -17.65 -0.12 9.09
N ILE A 223 -16.66 -0.11 9.97
CA ILE A 223 -15.94 -1.26 10.54
C ILE A 223 -16.08 -1.13 12.06
N PHE A 224 -17.30 -1.27 12.58
CA PHE A 224 -17.63 -1.08 14.00
C PHE A 224 -16.91 -2.12 14.88
N SER A 225 -15.70 -1.81 15.35
CA SER A 225 -15.06 -2.59 16.40
C SER A 225 -13.96 -1.80 17.09
N LEU A 226 -13.67 -2.22 18.33
CA LEU A 226 -12.52 -1.80 19.13
C LEU A 226 -11.16 -2.16 18.47
N ASN A 227 -11.16 -3.01 17.43
CA ASN A 227 -9.98 -3.44 16.67
C ASN A 227 -10.23 -3.42 15.14
N PRO A 228 -10.09 -2.25 14.49
CA PRO A 228 -10.45 -2.06 13.08
C PRO A 228 -9.67 -2.97 12.12
N ALA A 229 -8.43 -3.34 12.46
CA ALA A 229 -7.65 -4.30 11.66
C ALA A 229 -8.28 -5.69 11.70
N GLN A 230 -8.61 -6.23 12.88
CA GLN A 230 -9.27 -7.53 13.02
C GLN A 230 -10.67 -7.55 12.40
N ALA A 231 -11.45 -6.48 12.55
CA ALA A 231 -12.75 -6.40 11.92
C ALA A 231 -12.66 -6.33 10.38
N LEU A 232 -11.63 -5.67 9.84
CA LEU A 232 -11.38 -5.69 8.41
C LEU A 232 -10.90 -7.07 7.93
N ILE A 233 -10.01 -7.74 8.65
CA ILE A 233 -9.60 -9.14 8.39
C ILE A 233 -10.84 -10.03 8.26
N ARG A 234 -11.75 -9.96 9.25
CA ARG A 234 -13.02 -10.71 9.22
C ARG A 234 -13.88 -10.32 8.02
N ARG A 235 -14.06 -9.03 7.77
CA ARG A 235 -14.91 -8.51 6.67
C ARG A 235 -14.37 -8.87 5.28
N LEU A 236 -13.06 -8.99 5.14
CA LEU A 236 -12.36 -9.39 3.92
C LEU A 236 -12.24 -10.92 3.77
N GLY A 237 -12.65 -11.71 4.78
CA GLY A 237 -12.55 -13.17 4.75
C GLY A 237 -11.10 -13.67 4.78
N MET A 238 -10.18 -12.91 5.36
CA MET A 238 -8.74 -13.19 5.31
C MET A 238 -8.23 -14.01 6.51
N ALA A 239 -9.14 -14.54 7.35
CA ALA A 239 -8.83 -15.11 8.67
C ALA A 239 -7.80 -16.24 8.65
N ASP A 240 -7.78 -17.05 7.57
CA ASP A 240 -6.92 -18.23 7.47
C ASP A 240 -5.49 -17.94 6.99
N ASN A 241 -5.20 -16.71 6.55
CA ASN A 241 -3.88 -16.30 6.02
C ASN A 241 -3.28 -15.08 6.74
N VAL A 242 -3.79 -14.72 7.92
CA VAL A 242 -3.23 -13.60 8.69
C VAL A 242 -2.10 -14.10 9.58
N LEU A 243 -0.87 -13.79 9.20
CA LEU A 243 0.27 -13.84 10.12
C LEU A 243 0.17 -12.65 11.10
N CYS A 244 -0.62 -12.86 12.15
CA CYS A 244 -0.71 -11.93 13.26
C CYS A 244 0.56 -12.03 14.13
N ARG A 245 1.48 -11.06 14.05
CA ARG A 245 2.49 -10.88 15.10
C ARG A 245 2.57 -9.43 15.55
N THR A 246 2.13 -9.20 16.79
CA THR A 246 2.56 -8.06 17.58
C THR A 246 4.06 -8.23 17.83
N LEU A 247 4.89 -7.43 17.17
CA LEU A 247 6.28 -7.28 17.61
C LEU A 247 6.25 -6.51 18.93
N THR A 248 6.20 -7.24 20.04
CA THR A 248 6.67 -6.68 21.31
C THR A 248 8.14 -6.35 21.11
N ALA A 249 8.51 -5.09 21.32
CA ALA A 249 9.88 -4.64 21.31
C ALA A 249 10.69 -5.60 22.19
N ALA A 250 11.60 -6.36 21.57
CA ALA A 250 12.54 -7.16 22.32
C ALA A 250 13.42 -6.18 23.11
N GLY A 251 13.38 -6.34 24.44
CA GLY A 251 14.31 -5.84 25.45
C GLY A 251 15.14 -4.62 25.10
N GLY A 252 14.76 -3.48 25.69
CA GLY A 252 15.78 -2.56 26.17
C GLY A 252 16.65 -3.33 27.16
N GLY A 253 17.83 -3.77 26.70
CA GLY A 253 18.89 -4.22 27.58
C GLY A 253 19.29 -3.03 28.45
N GLY A 254 18.86 -3.07 29.70
CA GLY A 254 19.53 -2.33 30.76
C GLY A 254 20.99 -2.77 30.83
N ALA A 255 21.83 -1.81 31.22
CA ALA A 255 23.20 -2.03 31.64
C ALA A 255 23.32 -3.15 32.69
#